data_AF-A0A6F8ZDB9-F1
#
_entry.id   AF-A0A6F8ZDB9-F1
#
_cell.length_a   1.000
_cell.length_b   1.000
_cell.length_c   1.000
_cell.angle_alpha   90.00
_cell.angle_beta   90.00
_cell.angle_gamma   90.00
#
_symmetry.space_group_name_H-M   'P 1'
#
loop_
_entity.id
_entity.type
_entity.pdbx_description
1 polymer ?
#
loop_
_entity_poly.entity_id
_entity_poly.type
_entity_poly.pdbx_seq_one_letter_code
_entity_poly.pdbx_strand_id
1 'polypeptide(L)'
;MLADVVQSLSDEHVAVEGRLRMLEDAMEEPADGDLAWRDAELRSGVDYLARNLLPHLDREETEVFPEAVREPALSPLVAELQTHHEDLRRLLADAERAVDQEGPAAAMAPLGKLVELLREHIASEETALFPVLT
;
A
#
# COMPACT_ATOMS: atom_id res chain seq x y z
N MET A 1 18.16 11.29 -11.74
CA MET A 1 17.87 9.84 -11.84
C MET A 1 17.25 9.34 -10.55
N LEU A 2 17.99 9.17 -9.43
CA LEU A 2 17.36 8.73 -8.17
C LEU A 2 16.32 9.73 -7.63
N ALA A 3 16.62 11.02 -7.62
CA ALA A 3 15.65 12.05 -7.19
C ALA A 3 14.36 12.06 -8.05
N ASP A 4 14.46 11.78 -9.35
CA ASP A 4 13.27 11.69 -10.23
C ASP A 4 12.44 10.43 -9.92
N VAL A 5 13.11 9.33 -9.55
CA VAL A 5 12.46 8.09 -9.10
C VAL A 5 11.73 8.32 -7.78
N VAL A 6 12.40 8.93 -6.80
CA VAL A 6 11.81 9.25 -5.48
C VAL A 6 10.61 10.19 -5.64
N GLN A 7 10.72 11.24 -6.47
CA GLN A 7 9.57 12.11 -6.73
C GLN A 7 8.40 11.36 -7.36
N SER A 8 8.67 10.48 -8.33
CA SER A 8 7.62 9.64 -8.94
C SER A 8 6.95 8.72 -7.92
N LEU A 9 7.69 8.11 -7.01
CA LEU A 9 7.14 7.23 -5.97
C LEU A 9 6.29 8.03 -4.96
N SER A 10 6.75 9.23 -4.58
CA SER A 10 5.98 10.12 -3.72
C SER A 10 4.67 10.59 -4.38
N ASP A 11 4.68 10.88 -5.70
CA ASP A 11 3.46 11.18 -6.44
C ASP A 11 2.49 9.97 -6.47
N GLU A 12 3.03 8.74 -6.57
CA GLU A 12 2.27 7.50 -6.47
C GLU A 12 1.65 7.32 -5.06
N HIS A 13 2.36 7.68 -3.98
CA HIS A 13 1.83 7.68 -2.61
C HIS A 13 0.58 8.57 -2.48
N VAL A 14 0.60 9.77 -3.06
CA VAL A 14 -0.57 10.66 -3.04
C VAL A 14 -1.80 10.00 -3.70
N ALA A 15 -1.59 9.28 -4.81
CA ALA A 15 -2.66 8.56 -5.49
C ALA A 15 -3.18 7.39 -4.66
N VAL A 16 -2.26 6.61 -4.07
CA VAL A 16 -2.58 5.47 -3.19
C VAL A 16 -3.36 5.94 -1.96
N GLU A 17 -2.93 7.00 -1.27
CA GLU A 17 -3.66 7.56 -0.13
C GLU A 17 -5.07 8.02 -0.51
N GLY A 18 -5.23 8.59 -1.71
CA GLY A 18 -6.55 8.91 -2.27
C GLY A 18 -7.44 7.68 -2.39
N ARG A 19 -6.88 6.56 -2.86
CA ARG A 19 -7.58 5.27 -2.94
C ARG A 19 -7.92 4.71 -1.57
N LEU A 20 -7.00 4.78 -0.61
CA LEU A 20 -7.21 4.26 0.75
C LEU A 20 -8.40 4.94 1.43
N ARG A 21 -8.55 6.25 1.27
CA ARG A 21 -9.72 6.97 1.80
C ARG A 21 -11.05 6.44 1.24
N MET A 22 -11.11 6.17 -0.07
CA MET A 22 -12.32 5.60 -0.68
C MET A 22 -12.61 4.17 -0.18
N LEU A 23 -11.57 3.38 0.07
CA LEU A 23 -11.69 2.05 0.64
C LEU A 23 -12.20 2.10 2.09
N GLU A 24 -11.69 3.03 2.89
CA GLU A 24 -12.16 3.27 4.26
C GLU A 24 -13.64 3.68 4.28
N ASP A 25 -14.04 4.62 3.43
CA ASP A 25 -15.46 5.03 3.29
C ASP A 25 -16.35 3.81 2.98
N ALA A 26 -15.91 2.91 2.10
CA ALA A 26 -16.63 1.68 1.80
C ALA A 26 -16.65 0.70 2.98
N MET A 27 -15.53 0.53 3.69
CA MET A 27 -15.48 -0.35 4.87
C MET A 27 -16.36 0.16 6.02
N GLU A 28 -16.59 1.47 6.10
CA GLU A 28 -17.45 2.12 7.10
C GLU A 28 -18.93 2.22 6.67
N GLU A 29 -19.25 1.89 5.41
CA GLU A 29 -20.62 1.96 4.88
C GLU A 29 -21.57 1.09 5.73
N PRO A 30 -22.65 1.68 6.28
CA PRO A 30 -23.54 0.99 7.20
C PRO A 30 -24.31 -0.15 6.52
N ALA A 31 -24.77 -1.12 7.32
CA ALA A 31 -25.44 -2.31 6.82
C ALA A 31 -26.79 -2.02 6.12
N ASP A 32 -27.43 -0.90 6.41
CA ASP A 32 -28.64 -0.39 5.76
C ASP A 32 -28.36 0.67 4.67
N GLY A 33 -27.08 0.89 4.35
CA GLY A 33 -26.60 1.80 3.31
C GLY A 33 -26.56 1.19 1.91
N ASP A 34 -25.73 1.75 1.04
CA ASP A 34 -25.56 1.28 -0.34
C ASP A 34 -24.55 0.13 -0.43
N LEU A 35 -25.03 -1.08 -0.12
CA LEU A 35 -24.23 -2.31 -0.16
C LEU A 35 -23.71 -2.63 -1.57
N ALA A 36 -24.39 -2.19 -2.63
CA ALA A 36 -23.96 -2.44 -3.99
C ALA A 36 -22.76 -1.55 -4.36
N TRP A 37 -22.81 -0.27 -3.98
CA TRP A 37 -21.66 0.63 -4.07
C TRP A 37 -20.49 0.11 -3.25
N ARG A 38 -20.72 -0.25 -1.99
CA ARG A 38 -19.70 -0.79 -1.09
C ARG A 38 -18.95 -1.98 -1.71
N ASP A 39 -19.71 -3.00 -2.13
CA ASP A 39 -19.11 -4.23 -2.65
C ASP A 39 -18.36 -3.97 -3.96
N ALA A 40 -18.84 -3.03 -4.79
CA ALA A 40 -18.12 -2.59 -5.99
C ALA A 40 -16.82 -1.85 -5.64
N GLU A 41 -16.85 -1.00 -4.63
CA GLU A 41 -15.72 -0.18 -4.19
C GLU A 41 -14.61 -1.03 -3.56
N LEU A 42 -14.97 -2.01 -2.72
CA LEU A 42 -14.04 -2.97 -2.14
C LEU A 42 -13.35 -3.81 -3.23
N ARG A 43 -14.11 -4.34 -4.20
CA ARG A 43 -13.54 -5.08 -5.33
C ARG A 43 -12.60 -4.22 -6.16
N SER A 44 -13.06 -3.02 -6.56
CA SER A 44 -12.25 -2.07 -7.30
C SER A 44 -10.99 -1.67 -6.54
N GLY A 45 -11.06 -1.60 -5.20
CA GLY A 45 -9.94 -1.25 -4.35
C GLY A 45 -8.87 -2.31 -4.31
N VAL A 46 -9.27 -3.57 -4.17
CA VAL A 46 -8.37 -4.73 -4.29
C VAL A 46 -7.71 -4.76 -5.66
N ASP A 47 -8.49 -4.63 -6.75
CA ASP A 47 -7.97 -4.61 -8.12
C ASP A 47 -6.97 -3.46 -8.35
N TYR A 48 -7.26 -2.29 -7.81
CA TYR A 48 -6.36 -1.13 -7.90
C TYR A 48 -5.05 -1.42 -7.15
N LEU A 49 -5.12 -1.88 -5.90
CA LEU A 49 -3.93 -2.16 -5.10
C LEU A 49 -3.09 -3.25 -5.75
N ALA A 50 -3.69 -4.34 -6.25
CA ALA A 50 -2.96 -5.39 -6.95
C ALA A 50 -2.18 -4.88 -8.17
N ARG A 51 -2.77 -3.94 -8.93
CA ARG A 51 -2.15 -3.40 -10.14
C ARG A 51 -1.09 -2.33 -9.88
N ASN A 52 -1.17 -1.61 -8.76
CA ASN A 52 -0.33 -0.44 -8.51
C ASN A 52 0.65 -0.65 -7.35
N LEU A 53 0.24 -1.31 -6.26
CA LEU A 53 1.09 -1.54 -5.11
C LEU A 53 2.23 -2.51 -5.43
N LEU A 54 1.95 -3.67 -6.05
CA LEU A 54 3.01 -4.66 -6.31
C LEU A 54 4.16 -4.11 -7.18
N PRO A 55 3.89 -3.44 -8.33
CA PRO A 55 4.96 -2.83 -9.11
C PRO A 55 5.69 -1.72 -8.37
N HIS A 56 5.01 -0.98 -7.50
CA HIS A 56 5.60 0.06 -6.67
C HIS A 56 6.61 -0.51 -5.68
N LEU A 57 6.22 -1.52 -4.89
CA LEU A 57 7.11 -2.21 -3.95
C LEU A 57 8.34 -2.82 -4.65
N ASP A 58 8.13 -3.43 -5.83
CA ASP A 58 9.22 -4.01 -6.62
C ASP A 58 10.21 -2.93 -7.10
N ARG A 59 9.70 -1.74 -7.45
CA ARG A 59 10.52 -0.61 -7.90
C ARG A 59 11.36 -0.05 -6.76
N GLU A 60 10.80 0.07 -5.57
CA GLU A 60 11.54 0.49 -4.38
C GLU A 60 12.66 -0.48 -4.03
N GLU A 61 12.36 -1.78 -4.02
CA GLU A 61 13.33 -2.84 -3.73
C GLU A 61 14.47 -2.91 -4.75
N THR A 62 14.21 -2.56 -6.01
CA THR A 62 15.19 -2.67 -7.09
C THR A 62 15.94 -1.38 -7.39
N GLU A 63 15.35 -0.21 -7.15
CA GLU A 63 15.93 1.09 -7.51
C GLU A 63 16.29 1.96 -6.31
N VAL A 64 15.52 1.90 -5.21
CA VAL A 64 15.66 2.82 -4.07
C VAL A 64 16.45 2.19 -2.93
N PHE A 65 16.03 1.02 -2.45
CA PHE A 65 16.65 0.36 -1.29
C PHE A 65 18.15 0.06 -1.50
N PRO A 66 18.62 -0.37 -2.69
CA PRO A 66 20.06 -0.56 -2.93
C PRO A 66 20.90 0.71 -2.79
N GLU A 67 20.31 1.87 -3.07
CA GLU A 67 20.94 3.17 -2.90
C GLU A 67 20.90 3.60 -1.43
N ALA A 68 19.78 3.39 -0.75
CA ALA A 68 19.59 3.73 0.66
C ALA A 68 20.55 2.98 1.60
N VAL A 69 20.79 1.68 1.37
CA VAL A 69 21.72 0.89 2.22
C VAL A 69 23.19 1.30 2.07
N ARG A 70 23.53 2.20 1.13
CA ARG A 70 24.87 2.81 1.09
C ARG A 70 25.09 3.82 2.22
N GLU A 71 24.02 4.34 2.81
CA GLU A 71 24.04 5.08 4.07
C GLU A 71 23.79 4.09 5.23
N PRO A 72 24.82 3.72 6.01
CA PRO A 72 24.68 2.71 7.06
C PRO A 72 23.59 3.05 8.09
N ALA A 73 23.31 4.34 8.34
CA ALA A 73 22.27 4.76 9.26
C ALA A 73 20.86 4.35 8.82
N LEU A 74 20.62 4.15 7.52
CA LEU A 74 19.31 3.77 6.96
C LEU A 74 19.10 2.25 6.90
N SER A 75 20.13 1.43 7.11
CA SER A 75 20.03 -0.03 6.98
C SER A 75 18.93 -0.65 7.87
N PRO A 76 18.73 -0.24 9.14
CA PRO A 76 17.63 -0.75 9.95
C PRO A 76 16.25 -0.40 9.38
N LEU A 77 16.07 0.83 8.90
CA LEU A 77 14.81 1.29 8.30
C LEU A 77 14.49 0.51 7.03
N VAL A 78 15.48 0.31 6.14
CA VAL A 78 15.27 -0.48 4.92
C VAL A 78 14.85 -1.92 5.24
N ALA A 79 15.42 -2.54 6.26
CA ALA A 79 15.04 -3.90 6.67
C ALA A 79 13.60 -3.96 7.21
N GLU A 80 13.16 -2.92 7.93
CA GLU A 80 11.78 -2.78 8.40
C GLU A 80 10.81 -2.60 7.21
N LEU A 81 11.11 -1.70 6.28
CA LEU A 81 10.30 -1.49 5.07
C LEU A 81 10.19 -2.74 4.20
N GLN A 82 11.28 -3.51 4.05
CA GLN A 82 11.21 -4.82 3.38
C GLN A 82 10.26 -5.80 4.08
N THR A 83 10.23 -5.78 5.41
CA THR A 83 9.27 -6.59 6.18
C THR A 83 7.83 -6.11 5.94
N HIS A 84 7.61 -4.79 5.90
CA HIS A 84 6.31 -4.22 5.52
C HIS A 84 5.89 -4.69 4.13
N HIS A 85 6.79 -4.71 3.14
CA HIS A 85 6.47 -5.18 1.79
C HIS A 85 6.00 -6.63 1.76
N GLU A 86 6.67 -7.53 2.50
CA GLU A 86 6.26 -8.92 2.62
C GLU A 86 4.85 -9.05 3.21
N ASP A 87 4.56 -8.28 4.25
CA ASP A 87 3.25 -8.27 4.90
C ASP A 87 2.16 -7.63 4.03
N LEU A 88 2.46 -6.53 3.33
CA LEU A 88 1.55 -5.90 2.37
C LEU A 88 1.19 -6.85 1.23
N ARG A 89 2.18 -7.55 0.65
CA ARG A 89 1.94 -8.58 -0.39
C ARG A 89 1.04 -9.70 0.12
N ARG A 90 1.28 -10.17 1.35
CA ARG A 90 0.45 -11.21 1.98
C ARG A 90 -0.98 -10.74 2.22
N LEU A 91 -1.17 -9.55 2.81
CA LEU A 91 -2.48 -8.99 3.10
C LEU A 91 -3.29 -8.73 1.82
N LEU A 92 -2.62 -8.26 0.75
CA LEU A 92 -3.26 -8.07 -0.55
C LEU A 92 -3.72 -9.41 -1.14
N ALA A 93 -2.87 -10.44 -1.10
CA ALA A 93 -3.24 -11.77 -1.57
C ALA A 93 -4.39 -12.40 -0.73
N ASP A 94 -4.43 -12.12 0.57
CA ASP A 94 -5.54 -12.54 1.43
C ASP A 94 -6.85 -11.80 1.06
N ALA A 95 -6.77 -10.50 0.74
CA ALA A 95 -7.90 -9.70 0.29
C ALA A 95 -8.43 -10.17 -1.08
N GLU A 96 -7.56 -10.38 -2.07
CA GLU A 96 -7.92 -10.94 -3.39
C GLU A 96 -8.65 -12.27 -3.24
N ARG A 97 -8.11 -13.17 -2.42
CA ARG A 97 -8.72 -14.47 -2.16
C ARG A 97 -10.10 -14.35 -1.51
N ALA A 98 -10.26 -13.44 -0.55
CA ALA A 98 -11.54 -13.21 0.10
C ALA A 98 -12.59 -12.69 -0.89
N VAL A 99 -12.22 -11.72 -1.74
CA VAL A 99 -13.09 -11.21 -2.82
C VAL A 99 -13.54 -12.33 -3.76
N ASP A 100 -12.63 -13.23 -4.14
CA ASP A 100 -12.88 -14.28 -5.12
C ASP A 100 -13.70 -15.46 -4.56
N GLN A 101 -13.48 -15.83 -3.29
CA GLN A 101 -14.07 -17.03 -2.70
C GLN A 101 -15.34 -16.76 -1.89
N GLU A 102 -15.39 -15.62 -1.21
CA GLU A 102 -16.42 -15.30 -0.21
C GLU A 102 -17.19 -14.01 -0.54
N GLY A 103 -16.66 -13.19 -1.46
CA GLY A 103 -17.24 -11.95 -1.92
C GLY A 103 -16.59 -10.71 -1.32
N PRO A 104 -16.89 -9.50 -1.84
CA PRO A 104 -16.14 -8.28 -1.50
C PRO A 104 -16.13 -7.94 -0.01
N ALA A 105 -17.25 -8.14 0.70
CA ALA A 105 -17.33 -7.87 2.13
C ALA A 105 -16.38 -8.74 2.97
N ALA A 106 -16.02 -9.94 2.51
CA ALA A 106 -15.07 -10.80 3.23
C ALA A 106 -13.64 -10.21 3.23
N ALA A 107 -13.32 -9.32 2.29
CA ALA A 107 -12.02 -8.68 2.20
C ALA A 107 -11.83 -7.52 3.19
N MET A 108 -12.87 -7.09 3.92
CA MET A 108 -12.79 -5.95 4.86
C MET A 108 -11.69 -6.13 5.91
N ALA A 109 -11.58 -7.32 6.51
CA ALA A 109 -10.59 -7.57 7.55
C ALA A 109 -9.13 -7.52 7.04
N PRO A 110 -8.74 -8.21 5.95
CA PRO A 110 -7.40 -8.04 5.39
C PRO A 110 -7.16 -6.64 4.82
N LEU A 111 -8.16 -5.99 4.22
CA LEU A 111 -8.05 -4.61 3.72
C LEU A 111 -7.80 -3.61 4.84
N GLY A 112 -8.49 -3.71 5.98
CA GLY A 112 -8.26 -2.81 7.12
C GLY A 112 -6.82 -2.88 7.61
N LYS A 113 -6.28 -4.09 7.77
CA LYS A 113 -4.87 -4.29 8.15
C LYS A 113 -3.89 -3.77 7.09
N LEU A 114 -4.21 -3.97 5.81
CA LEU A 114 -3.40 -3.46 4.69
C LEU A 114 -3.36 -1.94 4.71
N VAL A 115 -4.51 -1.28 4.90
CA VAL A 115 -4.63 0.18 4.95
C VAL A 115 -3.81 0.75 6.09
N GLU A 116 -3.91 0.17 7.30
CA GLU A 116 -3.12 0.58 8.46
C GLU A 116 -1.62 0.48 8.19
N LEU A 117 -1.15 -0.70 7.74
CA LEU A 117 0.27 -0.93 7.45
C LEU A 117 0.78 -0.04 6.31
N LEU A 118 0.00 0.16 5.25
CA LEU A 118 0.41 0.95 4.10
C LEU A 118 0.55 2.43 4.46
N ARG A 119 -0.29 2.96 5.36
CA ARG A 119 -0.15 4.33 5.89
C ARG A 119 1.14 4.48 6.71
N GLU A 120 1.45 3.51 7.56
CA GLU A 120 2.69 3.49 8.35
C GLU A 120 3.93 3.39 7.46
N HIS A 121 3.86 2.54 6.43
CA HIS A 121 4.89 2.34 5.40
C HIS A 121 5.19 3.65 4.67
N ILE A 122 4.17 4.26 4.06
CA ILE A 122 4.29 5.55 3.34
C ILE A 122 4.85 6.63 4.26
N ALA A 123 4.38 6.71 5.51
CA ALA A 123 4.86 7.72 6.46
C ALA A 123 6.36 7.54 6.77
N SER A 124 6.82 6.30 6.93
CA SER A 124 8.23 6.00 7.17
C SER A 124 9.11 6.40 5.98
N GLU A 125 8.63 6.16 4.75
CA GLU A 125 9.36 6.53 3.54
C GLU A 125 9.44 8.05 3.35
N GLU A 126 8.29 8.72 3.40
CA GLU A 126 8.18 10.17 3.16
C GLU A 126 8.90 11.00 4.22
N THR A 127 8.95 10.52 5.47
CA THR A 127 9.51 11.32 6.58
C THR A 127 10.94 10.95 6.95
N ALA A 128 11.39 9.73 6.66
CA ALA A 128 12.70 9.25 7.09
C ALA A 128 13.59 8.76 5.94
N LEU A 129 13.04 8.08 4.94
CA LEU A 129 13.84 7.52 3.83
C LEU A 129 14.10 8.54 2.73
N PHE A 130 13.04 9.01 2.07
CA PHE A 130 13.11 9.87 0.89
C PHE A 130 13.87 11.19 1.12
N PRO A 131 13.72 11.88 2.27
CA PRO A 131 14.47 13.12 2.54
C PRO A 131 16.00 12.95 2.57
N VAL A 132 16.51 11.72 2.73
CA VAL A 132 17.95 11.44 2.71
C VAL A 132 18.45 11.13 1.30
N LEU A 133 17.55 10.75 0.38
CA LEU A 133 17.86 10.32 -0.99
C LEU A 133 17.72 11.43 -2.04
N THR A 134 17.09 12.55 -1.68
CA THR A 134 16.83 13.73 -2.54
C THR A 134 17.60 14.96 -2.06
#